data_AF-A0A7K5DL21-F1
#
_entry.id   AF-A0A7K5DL21-F1
#
_cell.length_a   1.000
_cell.length_b   1.000
_cell.length_c   1.000
_cell.angle_alpha   90.00
_cell.angle_beta   90.00
_cell.angle_gamma   90.00
#
_symmetry.space_group_name_H-M   'P 1'
#
loop_
_entity.id
_entity.type
_entity.pdbx_description
1 polymer ?
#
loop_
_entity_poly.entity_id
_entity_poly.type
_entity_poly.pdbx_seq_one_letter_code
_entity_poly.pdbx_strand_id
1 'polypeptide(L)' 'GSTISEWSNPRGSWGGWSQPCPTSWGVCGLRTRVDHSQEDIDDTGLNDVQLICCP' A
#
# COMPACT_ATOMS: atom_id res chain seq x y z
N GLY A 1 -2.10 5.74 -19.35
CA GLY A 1 -2.69 6.28 -18.10
C GLY A 1 -4.16 5.94 -18.12
N SER A 2 -4.66 5.24 -17.11
CA SER A 2 -6.07 4.90 -16.99
C SER A 2 -6.76 5.92 -16.10
N THR A 3 -7.68 6.69 -16.69
CA THR A 3 -8.58 7.62 -16.02
C THR A 3 -9.57 6.85 -15.15
N ILE A 4 -9.57 7.13 -13.85
CA ILE A 4 -10.54 6.61 -12.88
C ILE A 4 -11.79 7.51 -12.95
N SER A 5 -12.91 6.96 -13.44
CA SER A 5 -14.20 7.63 -13.39
C SER A 5 -14.82 7.44 -11.99
N GLU A 6 -15.30 8.56 -11.43
CA GLU A 6 -15.72 8.80 -10.03
C GLU A 6 -16.89 7.95 -9.49
N TRP A 7 -17.33 6.90 -10.19
CA TRP A 7 -18.48 6.07 -9.75
C TRP A 7 -18.14 4.59 -9.64
N SER A 8 -16.89 4.27 -9.32
CA SER A 8 -16.34 2.92 -9.39
C SER A 8 -16.15 2.29 -8.00
N ASN A 9 -16.88 1.19 -7.75
CA ASN A 9 -16.77 0.22 -6.64
C ASN A 9 -16.43 0.77 -5.23
N PRO A 10 -17.29 0.56 -4.20
CA PRO A 10 -17.06 1.06 -2.83
C PRO A 10 -15.81 0.52 -2.11
N ARG A 11 -14.98 -0.30 -2.77
CA ARG A 11 -13.77 -0.94 -2.21
C ARG A 11 -12.53 -0.83 -3.10
N GLY A 12 -12.59 -0.10 -4.22
CA GLY A 12 -11.50 -0.09 -5.21
C GLY A 12 -11.24 -1.48 -5.82
N SER A 13 -10.15 -1.60 -6.58
CA SER A 13 -9.66 -2.86 -7.13
C SER A 13 -8.24 -3.11 -6.65
N TRP A 14 -7.89 -4.37 -6.39
CA TRP A 14 -6.54 -4.74 -6.00
C TRP A 14 -5.55 -4.55 -7.16
N GLY A 15 -4.35 -4.04 -6.85
CA GLY A 15 -3.21 -4.09 -7.76
C GLY A 15 -2.60 -5.50 -7.87
N GLY A 16 -1.56 -5.64 -8.68
CA GLY A 16 -0.76 -6.86 -8.72
C GLY A 16 0.02 -7.05 -7.41
N TRP A 17 0.27 -8.31 -7.05
CA TRP A 17 1.13 -8.66 -5.91
C TRP A 17 2.60 -8.31 -6.19
N SER A 18 3.34 -7.98 -5.13
CA SER A 18 4.80 -7.89 -5.19
C SER A 18 5.42 -9.26 -5.44
N GLN A 19 6.70 -9.27 -5.86
CA GLN A 19 7.48 -10.50 -5.89
C GLN A 19 7.66 -11.06 -4.46
N PRO A 20 7.77 -12.39 -4.31
CA PRO A 20 8.10 -12.99 -3.02
C PRO A 20 9.54 -12.65 -2.62
N CYS A 21 9.84 -12.82 -1.33
CA CYS A 21 11.24 -12.80 -0.86
C CYS A 21 12.07 -13.88 -1.58
N PRO A 22 13.40 -13.72 -1.67
CA PRO A 22 14.29 -14.76 -2.18
C PRO A 22 14.07 -16.11 -1.48
N THR A 23 14.39 -17.21 -2.17
CA THR A 23 14.35 -18.54 -1.54
C THR A 23 15.14 -18.54 -0.23
N SER A 24 14.57 -19.14 0.82
CA SER A 24 15.08 -19.17 2.20
C SER A 24 15.03 -17.86 2.99
N TRP A 25 14.52 -16.76 2.43
CA TRP A 25 14.38 -15.49 3.14
C TRP A 25 12.96 -15.28 3.67
N GLY A 26 12.83 -14.49 4.74
CA GLY A 26 11.56 -14.11 5.35
C GLY A 26 11.36 -12.60 5.40
N VAL A 27 10.11 -12.15 5.55
CA VAL A 27 9.83 -10.75 5.86
C VAL A 27 10.27 -10.47 7.29
N CYS A 28 11.19 -9.51 7.45
CA CYS A 28 11.77 -9.12 8.73
C CYS A 28 11.45 -7.67 9.11
N GLY A 29 10.83 -6.91 8.20
CA GLY A 29 10.50 -5.51 8.47
C GLY A 29 9.48 -4.94 7.49
N LEU A 30 8.90 -3.81 7.89
CA LEU A 30 7.98 -3.03 7.07
C LEU A 30 8.29 -1.54 7.18
N ARG A 31 8.09 -0.82 6.09
CA ARG A 31 8.11 0.66 6.05
C ARG A 31 6.79 1.14 5.47
N THR A 32 6.08 1.95 6.22
CA THR A 32 4.80 2.52 5.80
C THR A 32 4.99 3.93 5.25
N ARG A 33 4.16 4.30 4.29
CA ARG A 33 3.93 5.70 3.91
C ARG A 33 2.54 6.09 4.39
N VAL A 34 2.49 7.09 5.25
CA VAL A 34 1.27 7.67 5.80
C VAL A 34 1.29 9.14 5.40
N ASP A 35 0.23 9.63 4.75
CA ASP A 35 0.09 11.07 4.54
C ASP A 35 -0.45 11.70 5.82
N HIS A 36 0.02 12.90 6.12
CA HIS A 36 -0.43 13.65 7.29
C HIS A 36 -1.91 14.01 7.15
N SER A 37 -2.69 13.82 8.22
CA SER A 37 -4.05 14.32 8.29
C SER A 37 -4.04 15.84 8.09
N GLN A 38 -4.76 16.33 7.09
CA GLN A 38 -5.04 17.76 6.99
C GLN A 38 -6.06 18.13 8.08
N GLU A 39 -5.85 19.25 8.76
CA GLU A 39 -6.68 19.65 9.91
C GLU A 39 -8.17 19.65 9.52
N ASP A 40 -8.99 19.04 10.39
CA ASP A 40 -10.45 18.88 10.30
C ASP A 40 -11.02 17.86 9.29
N ILE A 41 -10.18 17.01 8.66
CA ILE A 41 -10.65 15.88 7.85
C ILE A 41 -9.97 14.58 8.31
N ASP A 42 -10.76 13.53 8.58
CA ASP A 42 -10.24 12.19 8.88
C ASP A 42 -9.63 11.53 7.61
N ASP A 43 -8.61 12.14 7.02
CA ASP A 43 -7.87 11.67 5.86
C ASP A 43 -6.69 10.75 6.26
N THR A 44 -6.77 10.10 7.43
CA THR A 44 -5.70 9.21 7.89
C THR A 44 -5.81 7.86 7.18
N GLY A 45 -5.04 7.70 6.11
CA GLY A 45 -4.92 6.47 5.34
C GLY A 45 -3.49 5.92 5.33
N LEU A 46 -3.35 4.59 5.38
CA LEU A 46 -2.11 3.91 5.01
C LEU A 46 -2.02 3.93 3.48
N ASN A 47 -1.08 4.70 2.94
CA ASN A 47 -1.01 4.93 1.50
C ASN A 47 -0.13 3.91 0.79
N ASP A 48 0.89 3.40 1.47
CA ASP A 48 1.79 2.38 0.90
C ASP A 48 2.52 1.59 1.99
N VAL A 49 2.96 0.38 1.62
CA VAL A 49 3.80 -0.49 2.45
C VAL A 49 4.93 -1.07 1.61
N GLN A 50 6.15 -0.95 2.12
CA GLN A 50 7.30 -1.68 1.62
C GLN A 50 7.70 -2.78 2.61
N LEU A 51 7.71 -4.02 2.14
CA LEU A 51 8.23 -5.17 2.89
C LEU A 51 9.74 -5.29 2.72
N ILE A 52 10.42 -5.64 3.81
CA ILE A 52 11.87 -5.86 3.84
C ILE A 52 12.12 -7.36 4.08
N CYS A 53 12.89 -7.97 3.19
CA CYS A 53 13.28 -9.38 3.30
C CYS A 53 14.68 -9.51 3.92
N CYS A 54 14.86 -10.49 4.80
CA CYS A 54 16.13 -10.89 5.39
C CYS A 54 16.38 -12.39 5.17
N PRO A 55 17.64 -12.86 5.17
CA PRO A 55 17.97 -14.27 5.23
C PRO A 55 17.33 -14.99 6.42
#